data_AF-A0A947F640-F1
#
_entry.id   AF-A0A947F640-F1
#
_cell.length_a   1.000
_cell.length_b   1.000
_cell.length_c   1.000
_cell.angle_alpha   90.00
_cell.angle_beta   90.00
_cell.angle_gamma   90.00
#
_symmetry.space_group_name_H-M   'P 1'
#
loop_
_entity.id
_entity.type
_entity.pdbx_description
1 polymer ?
#
loop_
_entity_poly.entity_id
_entity_poly.type
_entity_poly.pdbx_seq_one_letter_code
_entity_poly.pdbx_strand_id
1 'polypeptide(L)'
;MDIKIVKRGTWLYDGTVEKPVDIIALDYDWWYELAKADGMLEPDEDPEPLGKEGYIYYVRFKRALETEGPNWVDSCGHQELKEAIKAAEAKVSGGIKWHL
;
A
#
# COMPACT_ATOMS: atom_id res chain seq x y z
N MET A 1 -0.12 14.29 8.00
CA MET A 1 -1.16 13.30 7.67
C MET A 1 -0.74 12.01 8.36
N ASP A 2 -1.54 11.52 9.30
CA ASP A 2 -1.22 10.25 9.98
C ASP A 2 -1.60 9.08 9.07
N ILE A 3 -0.67 8.15 8.88
CA ILE A 3 -0.89 6.96 8.05
C ILE A 3 -1.74 5.96 8.82
N LYS A 4 -2.90 5.60 8.28
CA LYS A 4 -3.75 4.54 8.84
C LYS A 4 -3.26 3.17 8.39
N ILE A 5 -2.40 2.55 9.19
CA ILE A 5 -2.01 1.13 9.00
C ILE A 5 -3.19 0.24 9.42
N VAL A 6 -3.76 -0.51 8.48
CA VAL A 6 -4.92 -1.39 8.71
C VAL A 6 -4.55 -2.86 8.84
N LYS A 7 -3.34 -3.26 8.41
CA LYS A 7 -2.84 -4.62 8.59
C LYS A 7 -1.33 -4.64 8.65
N ARG A 8 -0.76 -5.49 9.50
CA ARG A 8 0.69 -5.68 9.67
C ARG A 8 1.05 -7.14 9.52
N GLY A 9 2.24 -7.39 9.00
CA GLY A 9 2.80 -8.73 8.92
C GLY A 9 4.31 -8.72 8.76
N THR A 10 4.86 -9.91 8.67
CA THR A 10 6.28 -10.15 8.46
C THR A 10 6.48 -11.19 7.37
N TRP A 11 7.52 -11.01 6.56
CA TRP A 11 7.92 -11.94 5.51
C TRP A 11 9.42 -12.17 5.54
N LEU A 12 9.89 -13.23 4.89
CA LEU A 12 11.31 -13.55 4.79
C LEU A 12 11.87 -13.08 3.45
N TYR A 13 12.70 -12.05 3.48
CA TYR A 13 13.52 -11.66 2.34
C TYR A 13 14.63 -12.70 2.14
N ASP A 14 14.76 -13.17 0.90
CA ASP A 14 15.69 -14.25 0.52
C ASP A 14 15.57 -15.49 1.43
N GLY A 15 14.35 -15.77 1.90
CA GLY A 15 14.04 -16.91 2.77
C GLY A 15 14.66 -16.87 4.17
N THR A 16 15.39 -15.81 4.55
CA THR A 16 16.21 -15.81 5.76
C THR A 16 16.10 -14.56 6.62
N VAL A 17 15.83 -13.39 6.02
CA VAL A 17 15.80 -12.12 6.74
C VAL A 17 14.36 -11.68 6.97
N GLU A 18 13.92 -11.62 8.23
CA GLU A 18 12.61 -11.08 8.56
C GLU A 18 12.53 -9.59 8.19
N LYS A 19 11.50 -9.24 7.43
CA LYS A 19 11.18 -7.87 7.01
C LYS A 19 9.71 -7.58 7.30
N PRO A 20 9.38 -6.35 7.73
CA PRO A 20 8.00 -5.96 7.91
C PRO A 20 7.29 -5.78 6.57
N VAL A 21 5.97 -5.94 6.59
CA VAL A 21 5.04 -5.53 5.53
C VAL A 21 3.80 -4.98 6.22
N ASP A 22 3.24 -3.91 5.67
CA ASP A 22 1.94 -3.42 6.12
C ASP A 22 1.04 -3.02 4.95
N ILE A 23 -0.24 -2.90 5.27
CA ILE A 23 -1.25 -2.35 4.37
C ILE A 23 -1.78 -1.09 5.02
N ILE A 24 -1.81 -0.01 4.24
CA ILE A 24 -2.34 1.29 4.66
C ILE A 24 -3.63 1.59 3.92
N ALA A 25 -4.49 2.40 4.53
CA ALA A 25 -5.70 2.92 3.93
C ALA A 25 -5.54 4.44 3.73
N LEU A 26 -5.74 4.90 2.50
CA LEU A 26 -5.73 6.32 2.14
C LEU A 26 -7.10 6.71 1.59
N ASP A 27 -7.60 7.88 1.95
CA ASP A 27 -8.85 8.47 1.47
C ASP A 27 -8.68 9.22 0.12
N TYR A 28 -7.57 8.97 -0.57
CA TYR A 28 -7.22 9.51 -1.88
C TYR A 28 -6.38 8.50 -2.67
N ASP A 29 -6.27 8.71 -3.98
CA ASP A 29 -5.35 7.96 -4.83
C ASP A 29 -3.94 8.55 -4.75
N TRP A 30 -3.03 7.79 -4.15
CA TRP A 30 -1.65 8.20 -3.95
C TRP A 30 -0.89 8.38 -5.27
N TRP A 31 -1.13 7.52 -6.26
CA TRP A 31 -0.42 7.61 -7.55
C TRP A 31 -0.89 8.81 -8.35
N TYR A 32 -2.18 9.10 -8.30
CA TYR A 32 -2.75 10.32 -8.88
C TYR A 32 -2.15 11.58 -8.26
N GLU A 33 -2.12 11.68 -6.92
CA GLU A 33 -1.57 12.86 -6.24
C GLU A 33 -0.05 13.01 -6.46
N LEU A 34 0.69 11.91 -6.60
CA LEU A 34 2.09 11.96 -7.03
C LEU A 34 2.23 12.50 -8.45
N ALA A 35 1.52 11.93 -9.42
CA ALA A 35 1.57 12.35 -10.82
C ALA A 35 1.16 13.83 -10.97
N LYS A 36 0.15 14.27 -10.21
CA LYS A 36 -0.28 15.66 -10.14
C LYS A 36 0.80 16.59 -9.59
N ALA A 37 1.46 16.19 -8.49
CA ALA A 37 2.54 16.97 -7.89
C ALA A 37 3.75 17.08 -8.83
N ASP A 38 4.02 16.04 -9.60
CA ASP A 38 5.12 15.99 -10.58
C ASP A 38 4.76 16.63 -11.93
N GLY A 39 3.50 17.08 -12.11
CA GLY A 39 3.03 17.66 -13.38
C GLY A 39 2.97 16.64 -14.53
N MET A 40 2.77 15.37 -14.19
CA MET A 40 2.81 14.21 -15.08
C MET A 40 1.42 13.60 -15.36
N LEU A 41 0.33 14.22 -14.88
CA LEU A 41 -1.02 13.77 -15.20
C LEU A 41 -1.29 13.87 -16.70
N GLU A 42 -1.88 12.83 -17.27
CA GLU A 42 -2.41 12.89 -18.62
C GLU A 42 -3.64 13.81 -18.66
N PRO A 43 -3.93 14.46 -19.81
CA PRO A 43 -5.18 15.16 -20.00
C PRO A 43 -6.36 14.21 -19.78
N ASP A 44 -7.28 14.59 -18.91
CA ASP A 44 -8.46 13.81 -18.51
C ASP A 44 -8.18 12.59 -17.62
N GLU A 45 -6.99 12.49 -17.03
CA GLU A 45 -6.73 11.53 -15.96
C GLU A 45 -7.51 11.92 -14.69
N ASP A 46 -8.30 10.98 -14.17
CA ASP A 46 -9.03 11.07 -12.91
C ASP A 46 -8.42 10.11 -11.88
N PRO A 47 -8.50 10.42 -10.58
CA PRO A 47 -8.03 9.50 -9.54
C PRO A 47 -8.85 8.20 -9.56
N GLU A 48 -8.21 7.10 -9.15
CA GLU A 48 -8.93 5.85 -8.92
C GLU A 48 -10.08 6.06 -7.92
N PRO A 49 -11.27 5.47 -8.16
CA PRO A 49 -12.38 5.63 -7.24
C PRO A 49 -12.10 4.91 -5.92
N LEU A 50 -12.53 5.54 -4.82
CA LEU A 50 -12.43 4.96 -3.49
C LEU A 50 -13.28 3.69 -3.38
N GLY A 51 -12.83 2.74 -2.56
CA GLY A 51 -13.60 1.57 -2.19
C GLY A 51 -14.83 1.90 -1.32
N LYS A 52 -15.64 0.88 -1.01
CA LYS A 52 -16.88 1.02 -0.22
C LYS A 52 -16.69 1.65 1.16
N GLU A 53 -15.50 1.53 1.72
CA GLU A 53 -15.16 2.07 3.05
C GLU A 53 -14.62 3.50 2.98
N GLY A 54 -14.57 4.11 1.78
CA GLY A 54 -14.01 5.44 1.56
C GLY A 54 -12.48 5.45 1.51
N TYR A 55 -11.85 4.32 1.16
CA TYR A 55 -10.40 4.20 1.09
C TYR A 55 -9.92 3.45 -0.15
N ILE A 56 -8.68 3.71 -0.52
CA ILE A 56 -7.84 2.86 -1.35
C ILE A 56 -6.75 2.25 -0.46
N TYR A 57 -6.52 0.96 -0.65
CA TYR A 57 -5.57 0.16 0.11
C TYR A 57 -4.27 -0.02 -0.67
N TYR A 58 -3.15 0.20 0.01
CA TYR A 58 -1.82 0.07 -0.58
C TYR A 58 -0.92 -0.78 0.31
N VAL A 59 -0.06 -1.57 -0.32
CA VAL A 59 0.93 -2.41 0.36
C VAL A 59 2.24 -1.63 0.49
N ARG A 60 2.88 -1.70 1.66
CA ARG A 60 4.26 -1.19 1.87
C ARG A 60 5.16 -2.31 2.36
N PHE A 61 6.31 -2.43 1.72
CA PHE A 61 7.42 -3.31 2.06
C PHE A 61 8.64 -2.50 2.48
N LYS A 62 8.95 -1.41 1.76
CA LYS A 62 10.16 -0.61 1.99
C LYS A 62 10.02 0.30 3.21
N ARG A 63 8.82 0.83 3.43
CA ARG A 63 8.49 1.78 4.50
C ARG A 63 7.44 1.25 5.47
N ALA A 64 7.34 -0.08 5.58
CA ALA A 64 6.41 -0.68 6.53
C ALA A 64 6.74 -0.21 7.97
N LEU A 65 5.70 0.05 8.75
CA LEU A 65 5.71 0.59 10.10
C LEU A 65 6.09 2.08 10.22
N GLU A 66 6.55 2.73 9.16
CA GLU A 66 6.74 4.19 9.17
C GLU A 66 5.37 4.88 9.27
N THR A 67 5.25 5.84 10.18
CA THR A 67 4.05 6.67 10.39
C THR A 67 4.28 8.14 10.02
N GLU A 68 5.52 8.51 9.68
CA GLU A 68 5.96 9.88 9.41
C GLU A 68 6.68 9.96 8.05
N GLY A 69 6.60 11.12 7.37
CA GLY A 69 7.26 11.35 6.08
C GLY A 69 6.43 10.90 4.87
N PRO A 70 6.93 11.02 3.62
CA PRO A 70 6.11 10.72 2.45
C PRO A 70 5.72 9.24 2.42
N ASN A 71 4.42 9.01 2.22
CA ASN A 71 3.75 7.72 2.36
C ASN A 71 3.98 6.81 1.14
N TRP A 72 5.24 6.64 0.71
CA TRP A 72 5.54 5.84 -0.48
C TRP A 72 4.95 4.44 -0.36
N VAL A 73 4.23 4.05 -1.41
CA VAL A 73 3.56 2.76 -1.55
C VAL A 73 4.36 1.85 -2.49
N ASP A 74 4.24 0.53 -2.30
CA ASP A 74 4.97 -0.48 -3.07
C ASP A 74 4.03 -1.33 -3.97
N SER A 75 2.76 -0.92 -4.10
CA SER A 75 1.72 -1.52 -4.95
C SER A 75 0.89 -0.45 -5.67
N CYS A 76 0.08 -0.88 -6.64
CA CYS A 76 -1.06 -0.10 -7.10
C CYS A 76 -2.13 0.03 -5.99
N GLY A 77 -3.13 0.89 -6.23
CA GLY A 77 -4.28 1.03 -5.36
C GLY A 77 -5.26 -0.14 -5.48
N HIS A 78 -5.84 -0.55 -4.35
CA HIS A 78 -6.86 -1.59 -4.29
C HIS A 78 -8.11 -1.08 -3.58
N GLN A 79 -9.29 -1.36 -4.11
CA GLN A 79 -10.57 -0.88 -3.55
C GLN A 79 -11.05 -1.73 -2.36
N GLU A 80 -10.56 -2.97 -2.23
CA GLU A 80 -10.85 -3.84 -1.10
C GLU A 80 -9.58 -4.30 -0.38
N LEU A 81 -9.61 -4.32 0.96
CA LEU A 81 -8.47 -4.78 1.78
C LEU A 81 -8.00 -6.20 1.41
N LYS A 82 -8.94 -7.08 1.06
CA LYS A 82 -8.62 -8.47 0.65
C LYS A 82 -7.76 -8.53 -0.62
N GLU A 83 -7.91 -7.56 -1.52
CA GLU A 83 -7.14 -7.51 -2.77
C GLU A 83 -5.72 -7.05 -2.49
N ALA A 84 -5.54 -6.05 -1.62
CA ALA A 84 -4.22 -5.63 -1.16
C ALA A 84 -3.48 -6.76 -0.42
N ILE A 85 -4.18 -7.56 0.41
CA ILE A 85 -3.61 -8.75 1.05
C ILE A 85 -3.12 -9.74 0.00
N LYS A 86 -3.96 -10.07 -0.98
CA LYS A 86 -3.62 -11.00 -2.05
C LYS A 86 -2.43 -10.50 -2.88
N ALA A 87 -2.39 -9.19 -3.18
CA ALA A 87 -1.28 -8.58 -3.90
C ALA A 87 0.03 -8.65 -3.11
N ALA A 88 -0.02 -8.40 -1.80
CA ALA A 88 1.14 -8.53 -0.92
C ALA A 88 1.66 -9.98 -0.89
N GLU A 89 0.76 -10.96 -0.70
CA GLU A 89 1.11 -12.38 -0.67
C GLU A 89 1.68 -12.88 -2.00
N ALA A 90 1.12 -12.43 -3.13
CA ALA A 90 1.60 -12.80 -4.46
C ALA A 90 3.01 -12.26 -4.77
N LYS A 91 3.45 -11.19 -4.09
CA LYS A 91 4.76 -10.56 -4.30
C LYS A 91 5.90 -11.33 -3.62
N VAL A 92 5.62 -12.22 -2.67
CA VAL A 92 6.63 -12.91 -1.86
C VAL A 92 6.54 -14.42 -2.00
N SER A 93 7.69 -15.10 -2.10
CA SER A 93 7.72 -16.56 -2.31
C SER A 93 7.54 -17.39 -1.03
N GLY A 94 7.78 -16.80 0.15
CA GLY A 94 7.67 -17.48 1.46
C GLY A 94 6.37 -17.24 2.22
N GLY A 95 5.42 -16.51 1.62
CA GLY A 95 4.22 -16.04 2.28
C GLY A 95 4.46 -14.90 3.28
N ILE A 96 3.36 -14.40 3.85
CA ILE A 96 3.36 -13.36 4.87
C ILE A 96 2.71 -13.91 6.13
N LYS A 97 3.41 -13.79 7.25
CA LYS A 97 2.82 -14.01 8.57
C LYS A 97 2.13 -12.73 9.01
N TRP A 98 0.83 -12.66 8.81
CA TRP A 98 0.01 -11.54 9.29
C TRP A 98 -0.14 -11.56 10.81
N HIS A 99 -0.13 -10.39 11.43
CA HIS A 99 -0.31 -10.20 12.87
C HIS A 99 -1.75 -9.78 13.18
N LEU A 100 -2.24 -10.17 14.35
CA LEU A 100 -3.56 -9.79 14.89
C LEU A 100 -3.53 -8.39 15.49
#